data_AF-A0AAV1QNC2-F1
#
_entry.id   AF-A0AAV1QNC2-F1
#
_cell.length_a   1.000
_cell.length_b   1.000
_cell.length_c   1.000
_cell.angle_alpha   90.00
_cell.angle_beta   90.00
_cell.angle_gamma   90.00
#
_symmetry.space_group_name_H-M   'P 1'
#
loop_
_entity.id
_entity.type
_entity.pdbx_description
1 polymer ?
#
loop_
_entity_poly.entity_id
_entity_poly.type
_entity_poly.pdbx_seq_one_letter_code
_entity_poly.pdbx_strand_id
1 'polypeptide(L)'
;VCVCVCQSFPKCDFLLDNEIQGSGFYLPELDEPEHCNAQNTALWELHTLQRHYHPVVRRLAVHLSLGAPSEGSAALRVDLSRRSAEELFEDYSVRDMTFNPAVAAPSTKKKDHFTVGATLLDAELQRRAESILTVTEETQLDFTKTHTPNTH
;
A
#
# COMPACT_ATOMS: atom_id res chain seq x y z
N VAL A 1 -16.42 -14.44 -6.90
CA VAL A 1 -15.66 -14.18 -8.16
C VAL A 1 -14.16 -14.09 -7.91
N CYS A 2 -13.63 -13.14 -7.12
CA CYS A 2 -12.16 -13.01 -6.91
C CYS A 2 -11.51 -14.21 -6.19
N VAL A 3 -12.13 -14.75 -5.13
CA VAL A 3 -11.67 -15.98 -4.44
C VAL A 3 -11.55 -17.17 -5.39
N CYS A 4 -12.44 -17.26 -6.38
CA CYS A 4 -12.45 -18.35 -7.36
C CYS A 4 -11.30 -18.22 -8.37
N VAL A 5 -10.82 -17.01 -8.68
CA VAL A 5 -9.78 -16.81 -9.70
C VAL A 5 -8.42 -17.30 -9.21
N CYS A 6 -8.00 -16.93 -8.00
CA CYS A 6 -6.75 -17.45 -7.42
C CYS A 6 -6.80 -18.98 -7.27
N GLN A 7 -7.95 -19.53 -6.83
CA GLN A 7 -8.13 -20.98 -6.71
C GLN A 7 -8.23 -21.73 -8.05
N SER A 8 -8.78 -21.09 -9.09
CA SER A 8 -8.91 -21.71 -10.42
C SER A 8 -7.63 -21.59 -11.26
N PHE A 9 -6.81 -20.57 -10.98
CA PHE A 9 -5.57 -20.30 -11.70
C PHE A 9 -4.41 -20.16 -10.69
N PRO A 10 -3.82 -21.27 -10.22
CA PRO A 10 -2.71 -21.23 -9.26
C PRO A 10 -1.47 -20.54 -9.81
N LYS A 11 -1.38 -20.38 -11.15
CA LYS A 11 -0.33 -19.57 -11.76
C LYS A 11 -0.42 -18.10 -11.34
N CYS A 12 -1.56 -17.58 -10.92
CA CYS A 12 -1.69 -16.18 -10.49
C CYS A 12 -1.10 -15.91 -9.10
N ASP A 13 -0.60 -16.94 -8.40
CA ASP A 13 0.00 -16.79 -7.07
C ASP A 13 1.27 -15.92 -7.07
N PHE A 14 1.98 -15.80 -8.21
CA PHE A 14 3.12 -14.89 -8.33
C PHE A 14 2.78 -13.43 -8.00
N LEU A 15 1.50 -13.02 -8.14
CA LEU A 15 1.06 -11.66 -7.81
C LEU A 15 1.09 -11.38 -6.30
N LEU A 16 1.11 -12.44 -5.48
CA LEU A 16 1.19 -12.33 -4.02
C LEU A 16 2.64 -12.25 -3.53
N ASP A 17 3.58 -12.68 -4.36
CA ASP A 17 5.01 -12.64 -4.08
C ASP A 17 5.66 -11.37 -4.64
N ASN A 18 6.79 -10.98 -4.03
CA ASN A 18 7.56 -9.82 -4.49
C ASN A 18 8.57 -10.16 -5.60
N GLU A 19 8.63 -11.42 -6.02
CA GLU A 19 9.67 -11.87 -6.94
C GLU A 19 9.39 -11.41 -8.37
N ILE A 20 10.23 -10.51 -8.88
CA ILE A 20 10.18 -10.06 -10.27
C ILE A 20 11.02 -11.02 -11.11
N GLN A 21 10.38 -11.77 -12.00
CA GLN A 21 11.03 -12.82 -12.80
C GLN A 21 11.47 -12.37 -14.21
N GLY A 22 11.43 -11.07 -14.53
CA GLY A 22 11.72 -10.60 -15.89
C GLY A 22 12.10 -9.12 -16.01
N SER A 23 12.48 -8.72 -17.23
CA SER A 23 12.70 -7.32 -17.59
C SER A 23 11.39 -6.68 -18.08
N GLY A 24 11.04 -5.52 -17.56
CA GLY A 24 9.85 -4.76 -17.97
C GLY A 24 8.96 -4.38 -16.80
N PHE A 25 8.11 -3.37 -16.98
CA PHE A 25 7.21 -2.85 -15.95
C PHE A 25 5.75 -3.16 -16.30
N TYR A 26 4.90 -3.22 -15.28
CA TYR A 26 3.46 -3.33 -15.46
C TYR A 26 2.91 -2.04 -16.07
N LEU A 27 2.21 -2.16 -17.20
CA LEU A 27 1.61 -1.05 -17.95
C LEU A 27 0.09 -1.24 -18.04
N PRO A 28 -0.69 -0.59 -17.15
CA PRO A 28 -2.15 -0.71 -17.15
C PRO A 28 -2.83 0.07 -18.29
N GLU A 29 -2.11 0.94 -18.99
CA GLU A 29 -2.66 1.78 -20.07
C GLU A 29 -2.81 1.02 -21.41
N LEU A 30 -2.29 -0.20 -21.50
CA LEU A 30 -2.40 -1.03 -22.70
C LEU A 30 -3.76 -1.75 -22.74
N ASP A 31 -4.38 -1.77 -23.91
CA ASP A 31 -5.68 -2.43 -24.11
C ASP A 31 -5.55 -3.97 -24.14
N GLU A 32 -4.40 -4.49 -24.60
CA GLU A 32 -4.16 -5.93 -24.64
C GLU A 32 -3.62 -6.47 -23.30
N PRO A 33 -4.36 -7.36 -22.61
CA PRO A 33 -3.96 -7.86 -21.29
C PRO A 33 -2.66 -8.69 -21.31
N GLU A 34 -2.32 -9.26 -22.47
CA GLU A 34 -1.10 -10.05 -22.69
C GLU A 34 0.17 -9.19 -22.70
N HIS A 35 0.04 -7.88 -22.97
CA HIS A 35 1.17 -6.95 -23.08
C HIS A 35 1.36 -6.08 -21.84
N CYS A 36 0.42 -6.10 -20.88
CA CYS A 36 0.51 -5.32 -19.66
C CYS A 36 1.66 -5.76 -18.72
N ASN A 37 2.28 -6.92 -18.92
CA ASN A 37 3.31 -7.49 -18.03
C ASN A 37 2.89 -7.59 -16.55
N ALA A 38 1.66 -8.06 -16.29
CA ALA A 38 1.13 -8.22 -14.93
C ALA A 38 2.00 -9.15 -14.04
N GLN A 39 2.75 -10.07 -14.65
CA GLN A 39 3.68 -10.96 -13.96
C GLN A 39 4.92 -10.30 -13.36
N ASN A 40 5.24 -9.08 -13.78
CA ASN A 40 6.40 -8.35 -13.25
C ASN A 40 6.03 -7.41 -12.08
N THR A 41 4.78 -7.47 -11.58
CA THR A 41 4.34 -6.67 -10.43
C THR A 41 3.66 -7.55 -9.38
N ALA A 42 3.65 -7.06 -8.14
CA ALA A 42 2.87 -7.63 -7.06
C ALA A 42 1.56 -6.84 -6.85
N LEU A 43 0.57 -7.47 -6.22
CA LEU A 43 -0.75 -6.89 -5.94
C LEU A 43 -0.73 -6.05 -4.65
N TRP A 44 -0.02 -4.93 -4.71
CA TRP A 44 0.17 -4.01 -3.58
C TRP A 44 -1.13 -3.40 -3.05
N GLU A 45 -2.14 -3.28 -3.91
CA GLU A 45 -3.46 -2.75 -3.58
C GLU A 45 -4.10 -3.54 -2.44
N LEU A 46 -3.84 -4.85 -2.36
CA LEU A 46 -4.36 -5.70 -1.30
C LEU A 46 -3.89 -5.25 0.08
N HIS A 47 -2.63 -4.81 0.19
CA HIS A 47 -2.09 -4.28 1.44
C HIS A 47 -2.84 -3.03 1.91
N THR A 48 -3.23 -2.17 0.97
CA THR A 48 -4.03 -0.98 1.30
C THR A 48 -5.45 -1.35 1.73
N LEU A 49 -6.06 -2.34 1.08
CA LEU A 49 -7.40 -2.85 1.40
C LEU A 49 -7.48 -3.51 2.78
N GLN A 50 -6.40 -4.07 3.30
CA GLN A 50 -6.35 -4.59 4.67
C GLN A 50 -6.62 -3.50 5.73
N ARG A 51 -6.43 -2.22 5.39
CA ARG A 51 -6.67 -1.07 6.28
C ARG A 51 -7.99 -0.35 5.99
N HIS A 52 -8.77 -0.83 5.02
CA HIS A 52 -10.04 -0.24 4.59
C HIS A 52 -11.04 -0.06 5.73
N TYR A 53 -11.88 0.98 5.74
CA TYR A 53 -12.81 1.25 6.85
C TYR A 53 -13.77 0.08 7.14
N HIS A 54 -14.22 -0.61 6.08
CA HIS A 54 -15.17 -1.70 6.17
C HIS A 54 -14.52 -3.01 6.65
N PRO A 55 -14.97 -3.61 7.77
CA PRO A 55 -14.31 -4.79 8.35
C PRO A 55 -14.43 -6.03 7.46
N VAL A 56 -15.49 -6.15 6.65
CA VAL A 56 -15.63 -7.28 5.71
C VAL A 56 -14.60 -7.17 4.58
N VAL A 57 -14.32 -5.96 4.09
CA VAL A 57 -13.30 -5.73 3.06
C VAL A 57 -11.91 -6.06 3.59
N ARG A 58 -11.60 -5.63 4.83
CA ARG A 58 -10.34 -6.03 5.50
C ARG A 58 -10.20 -7.56 5.55
N ARG A 59 -11.27 -8.26 5.93
CA ARG A 59 -11.27 -9.71 6.04
C ARG A 59 -11.11 -10.41 4.69
N LEU A 60 -11.77 -9.91 3.64
CA LEU A 60 -11.54 -10.39 2.27
C LEU A 60 -10.10 -10.16 1.83
N ALA A 61 -9.54 -8.98 2.08
CA ALA A 61 -8.18 -8.64 1.69
C ALA A 61 -7.16 -9.57 2.35
N VAL A 62 -7.28 -9.81 3.67
CA VAL A 62 -6.43 -10.76 4.40
C VAL A 62 -6.60 -12.18 3.88
N HIS A 63 -7.84 -12.61 3.62
CA HIS A 63 -8.11 -13.94 3.07
C HIS A 63 -7.40 -14.16 1.72
N LEU A 64 -7.47 -13.17 0.82
CA LEU A 64 -6.80 -13.22 -0.48
C LEU A 64 -5.27 -13.18 -0.35
N SER A 65 -4.73 -12.39 0.60
CA SER A 65 -3.28 -12.30 0.81
C SER A 65 -2.66 -13.63 1.27
N LEU A 66 -3.46 -14.51 1.87
CA LEU A 66 -3.03 -15.82 2.33
C LEU A 66 -3.33 -16.94 1.31
N GLY A 67 -3.61 -16.60 0.05
CA GLY A 67 -3.90 -17.59 -1.00
C GLY A 67 -5.28 -18.22 -0.88
N ALA A 68 -6.25 -17.50 -0.30
CA ALA A 68 -7.64 -17.94 -0.18
C ALA A 68 -7.82 -19.34 0.46
N PRO A 69 -7.37 -19.55 1.71
CA PRO A 69 -7.44 -20.86 2.36
C PRO A 69 -8.89 -21.30 2.60
N SER A 70 -9.20 -22.57 2.28
CA SER A 70 -10.52 -23.16 2.49
C SER A 70 -10.85 -23.42 3.97
N GLU A 71 -9.82 -23.56 4.81
CA GLU A 71 -9.94 -23.87 6.25
C GLU A 71 -9.02 -22.98 7.10
N GLY A 72 -9.40 -22.74 8.35
CA GLY A 72 -8.59 -21.99 9.32
C GLY A 72 -9.13 -20.59 9.68
N SER A 73 -8.38 -19.85 10.50
CA SER A 73 -8.77 -18.53 11.03
C SER A 73 -8.92 -17.45 9.96
N ALA A 74 -8.21 -17.60 8.84
CA ALA A 74 -8.26 -16.72 7.68
C ALA A 74 -9.25 -17.17 6.59
N ALA A 75 -9.96 -18.28 6.80
CA ALA A 75 -11.00 -18.71 5.88
C ALA A 75 -12.18 -17.72 5.89
N LEU A 76 -12.75 -17.51 4.71
CA LEU A 76 -13.95 -16.70 4.56
C LEU A 76 -15.14 -17.44 5.19
N ARG A 77 -16.07 -16.70 5.82
CA ARG A 77 -17.31 -17.30 6.32
C ARG A 77 -18.12 -17.84 5.14
N VAL A 78 -18.76 -18.99 5.34
CA VAL A 78 -19.62 -19.63 4.32
C VAL A 78 -20.71 -18.67 3.83
N ASP A 79 -21.23 -17.81 4.71
CA ASP A 79 -22.22 -16.78 4.39
C ASP A 79 -21.73 -15.78 3.32
N LEU A 80 -20.44 -15.45 3.31
CA LEU A 80 -19.82 -14.54 2.35
C LEU A 80 -19.31 -15.27 1.10
N SER A 81 -18.93 -16.54 1.24
CA SER A 81 -18.44 -17.36 0.14
C SER A 81 -19.55 -17.76 -0.84
N ARG A 82 -20.78 -17.94 -0.35
CA ARG A 82 -21.94 -18.34 -1.16
C ARG A 82 -22.71 -17.20 -1.81
N ARG A 83 -22.47 -15.95 -1.41
CA ARG A 83 -23.18 -14.79 -1.98
C ARG A 83 -22.53 -14.33 -3.28
N SER A 84 -23.35 -13.87 -4.20
CA SER A 84 -22.86 -13.26 -5.43
C SER A 84 -22.24 -11.88 -5.15
N ALA A 85 -21.43 -11.38 -6.09
CA ALA A 85 -20.85 -10.04 -5.95
C ALA A 85 -21.92 -8.94 -5.95
N GLU A 86 -23.01 -9.15 -6.69
CA GLU A 86 -24.16 -8.24 -6.77
C GLU A 86 -24.94 -8.21 -5.45
N GLU A 87 -25.19 -9.38 -4.86
CA GLU A 87 -25.84 -9.49 -3.55
C GLU A 87 -25.02 -8.78 -2.46
N LEU A 88 -23.71 -9.02 -2.42
CA LEU A 88 -22.82 -8.35 -1.48
C LEU A 88 -22.76 -6.83 -1.69
N PHE A 89 -22.86 -6.37 -2.95
CA PHE A 89 -22.88 -4.95 -3.26
C PHE A 89 -24.15 -4.27 -2.76
N GLU A 90 -25.31 -4.88 -2.97
CA GLU A 90 -26.58 -4.36 -2.46
C GLU A 90 -26.62 -4.41 -0.92
N ASP A 91 -26.16 -5.50 -0.29
CA ASP A 91 -26.12 -5.65 1.18
C ASP A 91 -25.21 -4.65 1.90
N TYR A 92 -24.13 -4.24 1.23
CA TYR A 92 -23.11 -3.33 1.76
C TYR A 92 -23.13 -1.95 1.09
N SER A 93 -24.19 -1.64 0.37
CA SER A 93 -24.35 -0.36 -0.31
C SER A 93 -24.47 0.77 0.70
N VAL A 94 -23.70 1.82 0.50
CA VAL A 94 -23.75 3.05 1.33
C VAL A 94 -24.90 3.98 0.93
N ARG A 95 -25.78 3.56 0.00
CA ARG A 95 -26.93 4.35 -0.48
C ARG A 95 -27.84 4.79 0.67
N ASP A 96 -28.03 3.94 1.66
CA ASP A 96 -28.88 4.20 2.83
C ASP A 96 -28.14 4.93 3.96
N MET A 97 -26.98 5.56 3.68
CA MET A 97 -26.15 6.29 4.65
C MET A 97 -25.77 5.48 5.90
N THR A 98 -25.82 4.15 5.80
CA THR A 98 -25.54 3.23 6.89
C THR A 98 -24.44 2.26 6.47
N PHE A 99 -23.50 1.99 7.37
CA PHE A 99 -22.50 0.96 7.18
C PHE A 99 -22.99 -0.33 7.84
N ASN A 100 -22.99 -1.41 7.08
CA ASN A 100 -23.35 -2.73 7.56
C ASN A 100 -22.12 -3.66 7.48
N PRO A 101 -21.43 -4.01 8.58
CA PRO A 101 -21.67 -3.60 9.96
C PRO A 101 -21.15 -2.19 10.24
N ALA A 102 -21.67 -1.58 11.32
CA ALA A 102 -21.28 -0.23 11.73
C ALA A 102 -19.76 -0.13 11.90
N VAL A 103 -19.15 0.81 11.16
CA VAL A 103 -17.71 1.06 11.23
C VAL A 103 -17.43 1.81 12.53
N ALA A 104 -16.52 1.28 13.34
CA ALA A 104 -16.08 1.96 14.55
C ALA A 104 -15.44 3.31 14.18
N ALA A 105 -15.78 4.37 14.92
CA ALA A 105 -15.17 5.69 14.74
C ALA A 105 -13.63 5.56 14.80
N PRO A 106 -12.88 6.30 13.96
CA PRO A 106 -11.42 6.23 13.94
C PRO A 106 -10.90 6.52 15.35
N SER A 107 -10.07 5.62 15.90
CA SER A 107 -9.48 5.85 17.21
C SER A 107 -8.63 7.10 17.13
N THR A 108 -9.01 8.16 17.83
CA THR A 108 -8.17 9.35 18.03
C THR A 108 -7.00 8.92 18.90
N LYS A 109 -5.99 8.30 18.29
CA LYS A 109 -4.69 8.13 18.94
C LYS A 109 -4.21 9.55 19.23
N LYS A 110 -4.13 9.88 20.52
CA LYS A 110 -3.53 11.13 21.01
C LYS A 110 -2.25 11.32 20.21
N LYS A 111 -2.13 12.44 19.49
CA LYS A 111 -0.97 12.79 18.68
C LYS A 111 0.23 12.79 19.63
N ASP A 112 0.92 11.66 19.75
CA ASP A 112 2.25 11.66 20.32
C ASP A 112 3.04 12.59 19.41
N HIS A 113 3.53 13.67 20.02
CA HIS A 113 4.38 14.62 19.36
C HIS A 113 5.63 13.85 18.92
N PHE A 114 5.62 13.42 17.67
CA PHE A 114 6.69 12.69 17.02
C PHE A 114 7.92 13.62 16.96
N THR A 115 8.76 13.60 17.99
CA THR A 115 10.02 14.33 18.09
C THR A 115 11.08 13.62 17.26
N VAL A 116 10.92 13.60 15.94
CA VAL A 116 11.78 12.80 15.04
C VAL A 116 12.90 13.58 14.37
N GLY A 117 12.97 14.88 14.59
CA GLY A 117 14.09 15.68 14.10
C GLY A 117 15.40 15.40 14.84
N ALA A 118 15.40 15.49 16.17
CA ALA A 118 16.65 15.54 16.95
C ALA A 118 17.21 14.16 17.35
N THR A 119 16.41 13.09 17.37
CA THR A 119 16.88 11.76 17.80
C THR A 119 17.25 10.83 16.65
N LEU A 120 16.89 11.18 15.40
CA LEU A 120 17.27 10.40 14.22
C LEU A 120 18.64 10.78 13.64
N LEU A 121 19.09 12.01 13.88
CA LEU A 121 20.38 12.46 13.38
C LEU A 121 21.48 11.90 14.29
N ASP A 122 22.49 11.28 13.68
CA ASP A 122 23.73 10.98 14.39
C ASP A 122 24.31 12.27 15.00
N ALA A 123 24.92 12.19 16.19
CA ALA A 123 25.31 13.37 16.96
C ALA A 123 26.25 14.32 16.19
N GLU A 124 27.06 13.75 15.30
CA GLU A 124 27.93 14.50 14.39
C GLU A 124 27.15 15.22 13.29
N LEU A 125 26.14 14.56 12.71
CA LEU A 125 25.29 15.15 11.68
C LEU A 125 24.44 16.30 12.24
N GLN A 126 23.95 16.16 13.47
CA GLN A 126 23.19 17.19 14.14
C GLN A 126 24.03 18.44 14.43
N ARG A 127 25.27 18.27 14.91
CA ARG A 127 26.21 19.40 15.08
C ARG A 127 26.50 20.14 13.79
N ARG A 128 26.66 19.41 12.68
CA ARG A 128 26.88 20.02 11.36
C ARG A 128 25.67 20.82 10.90
N ALA A 129 24.46 20.29 11.09
CA ALA A 129 23.23 21.01 10.76
C ALA A 129 23.10 22.31 11.58
N GLU A 130 23.34 22.25 12.89
CA GLU A 130 23.32 23.43 13.78
C GLU A 130 24.42 24.44 13.41
N SER A 131 25.62 23.98 13.04
CA SER A 131 26.70 24.83 12.56
C SER A 131 26.37 25.54 11.25
N ILE A 132 25.63 24.91 10.33
CA ILE A 132 25.24 25.54 9.06
C ILE A 132 24.13 26.57 9.30
N LEU A 133 23.18 26.26 10.18
CA LEU A 133 22.07 27.14 10.53
C LEU A 133 22.52 28.43 11.24
N THR A 134 23.62 28.36 12.01
CA THR A 134 24.21 29.54 12.67
C THR A 134 25.08 30.38 11.73
N VAL A 135 25.61 29.80 10.65
CA VAL A 135 26.44 30.50 9.65
C VAL A 135 25.61 31.23 8.58
N THR A 136 24.32 30.90 8.44
CA THR A 136 23.49 31.39 7.32
C THR A 136 22.96 32.83 7.48
N GLU A 137 23.22 33.53 8.58
CA GLU A 137 22.76 34.93 8.73
C GLU A 137 23.58 35.94 7.89
N GLU A 138 24.77 35.58 7.36
CA GLU A 138 25.62 36.55 6.63
C GLU A 138 26.08 36.14 5.21
N THR A 139 25.68 34.97 4.69
CA THR A 139 26.07 34.59 3.32
C THR A 139 24.92 34.78 2.34
N GLN A 140 24.98 35.86 1.56
CA GLN A 140 24.15 36.05 0.38
C GLN A 140 24.48 34.91 -0.61
N LEU A 141 23.64 33.87 -0.63
CA LEU A 141 23.83 32.69 -1.45
C LEU A 141 23.53 33.04 -2.92
N ASP A 142 24.59 33.18 -3.73
CA ASP A 142 24.49 33.39 -5.17
C ASP A 142 24.37 32.05 -5.90
N PHE A 143 23.14 31.69 -6.26
CA PHE A 143 22.78 30.44 -6.94
C PHE A 143 23.23 30.35 -8.41
N THR A 144 23.96 31.35 -8.93
CA THR A 144 24.35 31.40 -10.35
C THR A 144 25.71 30.79 -10.66
N LYS A 145 26.49 30.35 -9.65
CA LYS A 145 27.80 29.73 -9.88
C LYS A 145 27.68 28.26 -10.27
N THR A 146 27.75 27.99 -11.57
CA THR A 146 27.93 26.65 -12.14
C THR A 146 29.31 26.10 -11.77
N HIS A 147 29.33 24.92 -11.12
CA HIS A 147 30.53 24.18 -10.78
C HIS A 147 31.20 23.66 -12.06
N THR A 148 32.37 24.19 -12.43
CA THR A 148 33.21 23.57 -13.47
C THR A 148 33.95 22.38 -12.86
N PRO A 149 33.88 21.17 -13.45
CA PRO A 149 34.61 20.02 -12.94
C PRO A 149 36.11 20.18 -13.23
N ASN A 150 36.94 20.16 -12.18
CA ASN A 150 38.38 20.11 -12.32
C ASN A 150 38.80 18.74 -12.84
N THR A 151 39.42 18.72 -14.01
CA THR A 151 40.18 17.60 -14.56
C THR A 151 41.55 17.59 -13.92
N HIS A 152 41.93 16.45 -13.34
CA HIS A 152 43.33 16.06 -13.25
C HIS A 152 43.48 14.55 -13.19
#